data_AF-K2EHP4-F1
#
_entry.id   AF-K2EHP4-F1
#
_cell.length_a   1.000
_cell.length_b   1.000
_cell.length_c   1.000
_cell.angle_alpha   90.00
_cell.angle_beta   90.00
_cell.angle_gamma   90.00
#
_symmetry.space_group_name_H-M   'P 1'
#
loop_
_entity.id
_entity.type
_entity.pdbx_description
1 polymer ?
#
loop_
_entity_poly.entity_id
_entity_poly.type
_entity_poly.pdbx_seq_one_letter_code
_entity_poly.pdbx_strand_id
1 'polypeptide(L)'
;MHYPTDINLLLDALRKIILLTARLSKKYRLTDWRQHLHNFRSLKRLMRTVLNKKRGACRSEEKKKQKEKEIQEAYLQYIQAAQGFVKKAQATLAAIGDDGDIVIAAMKQTIEKFIVAAYRQIDQIKRRVILGEMIPHDEKVFSIFEPHTEWVVKGKAGVPVELGLKVCILEDQHQFILSQHVMEKQTDEQIALFMTKEGKSRFPSLCQVSYDKGFHSPTNQEELKKEIATPILPRKGKLSKKVQELEHSKAFIKARHQHSAVESAINALEVHGLDYCPDHGIYGFKRYVALAVVANNVARIGAIIKAQREKALKKKYKKYGIREPLKMAA
;
A
#
# COMPACT_ATOMS: atom_id res chain seq x y z
N MET A 1 -3.54 8.26 -5.66
CA MET A 1 -2.88 8.85 -4.47
C MET A 1 -1.81 9.82 -4.96
N HIS A 2 -1.67 11.01 -4.37
CA HIS A 2 -0.55 11.90 -4.71
C HIS A 2 0.60 11.71 -3.72
N TYR A 3 1.80 12.14 -4.08
CA TYR A 3 2.98 11.95 -3.25
C TYR A 3 2.83 12.62 -1.85
N PRO A 4 3.03 11.86 -0.75
CA PRO A 4 2.70 12.28 0.60
C PRO A 4 3.77 13.22 1.17
N THR A 5 3.52 14.52 1.05
CA THR A 5 4.28 15.52 1.80
C THR A 5 3.43 16.01 2.97
N ASP A 6 4.07 16.37 4.09
CA ASP A 6 3.36 16.84 5.29
C ASP A 6 2.38 18.00 4.97
N ILE A 7 2.77 18.89 4.05
CA ILE A 7 1.95 20.01 3.57
C ILE A 7 0.69 19.52 2.83
N ASN A 8 0.85 18.56 1.91
CA ASN A 8 -0.25 18.02 1.14
C ASN A 8 -1.20 17.22 2.02
N LEU A 9 -0.67 16.41 2.94
CA LEU A 9 -1.44 15.64 3.91
C LEU A 9 -2.22 16.57 4.86
N LEU A 10 -1.61 17.68 5.28
CA LEU A 10 -2.32 18.72 6.05
C LEU A 10 -3.46 19.34 5.22
N LEU A 11 -3.24 19.67 3.94
CA LEU A 11 -4.30 20.22 3.10
C LEU A 11 -5.46 19.24 2.93
N ASP A 12 -5.17 17.95 2.75
CA ASP A 12 -6.20 16.91 2.64
C ASP A 12 -7.00 16.74 3.92
N ALA A 13 -6.35 16.78 5.08
CA ALA A 13 -7.03 16.73 6.37
C ALA A 13 -7.94 17.96 6.53
N LEU A 14 -7.42 19.17 6.28
CA LEU A 14 -8.20 20.41 6.35
C LEU A 14 -9.37 20.41 5.36
N ARG A 15 -9.19 19.89 4.14
CA ARG A 15 -10.27 19.75 3.16
C ARG A 15 -11.43 18.94 3.75
N LYS A 16 -11.13 17.80 4.37
CA LYS A 16 -12.15 16.94 4.97
C LYS A 16 -12.79 17.58 6.18
N ILE A 17 -12.01 18.17 7.08
CA ILE A 17 -12.52 18.90 8.25
C ILE A 17 -13.50 19.99 7.81
N ILE A 18 -13.10 20.86 6.88
CA ILE A 18 -13.90 22.01 6.43
C ILE A 18 -15.19 21.53 5.74
N LEU A 19 -15.10 20.58 4.82
CA LEU A 19 -16.27 20.10 4.07
C LEU A 19 -17.26 19.33 4.94
N LEU A 20 -16.77 18.43 5.80
CA LEU A 20 -17.63 17.64 6.67
C LEU A 20 -18.26 18.52 7.77
N THR A 21 -17.50 19.43 8.37
CA THR A 21 -18.05 20.36 9.37
C THR A 21 -19.08 21.30 8.74
N ALA A 22 -18.89 21.75 7.50
CA ALA A 22 -19.88 22.56 6.79
C ALA A 22 -21.18 21.79 6.51
N ARG A 23 -21.07 20.51 6.12
CA ARG A 23 -22.24 19.64 5.93
C ARG A 23 -22.99 19.41 7.24
N LEU A 24 -22.26 19.13 8.31
CA LEU A 24 -22.81 18.98 9.66
C LEU A 24 -23.54 20.27 10.09
N SER A 25 -22.88 21.41 9.95
CA SER A 25 -23.42 22.74 10.29
C SER A 25 -24.73 23.03 9.55
N LYS A 26 -24.82 22.66 8.27
CA LYS A 26 -26.05 22.83 7.48
C LYS A 26 -27.24 22.06 8.08
N LYS A 27 -27.01 20.86 8.63
CA LYS A 27 -28.06 20.04 9.27
C LYS A 27 -28.61 20.72 10.54
N TYR A 28 -27.75 21.37 11.32
CA TYR A 28 -28.13 22.13 12.53
C TYR A 28 -28.40 23.62 12.28
N ARG A 29 -28.52 24.04 11.01
CA ARG A 29 -28.76 25.44 10.61
C ARG A 29 -27.72 26.44 11.14
N LEU A 30 -26.51 25.99 11.44
CA LEU A 30 -25.39 26.83 11.85
C LEU A 30 -24.81 27.57 10.65
N THR A 31 -24.46 28.84 10.87
CA THR A 31 -24.10 29.78 9.79
C THR A 31 -22.61 29.96 9.60
N ASP A 32 -21.80 29.46 10.53
CA ASP A 32 -20.36 29.70 10.61
C ASP A 32 -19.55 29.16 9.43
N TRP A 33 -20.12 28.22 8.67
CA TRP A 33 -19.46 27.51 7.57
C TRP A 33 -20.01 27.85 6.18
N ARG A 34 -20.82 28.91 6.04
CA ARG A 34 -21.37 29.35 4.73
C ARG A 34 -20.27 29.57 3.68
N GLN A 35 -19.13 30.14 4.08
CA GLN A 35 -17.99 30.44 3.20
C GLN A 35 -16.93 29.33 3.15
N HIS A 36 -17.26 28.09 3.53
CA HIS A 36 -16.28 26.99 3.61
C HIS A 36 -15.47 26.76 2.32
N LEU A 37 -16.06 26.95 1.12
CA LEU A 37 -15.34 26.85 -0.16
C LEU A 37 -14.31 27.96 -0.34
N HIS A 38 -14.65 29.20 0.03
CA HIS A 38 -13.73 30.33 -0.02
C HIS A 38 -12.57 30.11 0.96
N ASN A 39 -12.88 29.69 2.19
CA ASN A 39 -11.91 29.36 3.23
C ASN A 39 -10.91 28.30 2.75
N PHE A 40 -11.39 27.22 2.15
CA PHE A 40 -10.53 26.17 1.59
C PHE A 40 -9.65 26.67 0.43
N ARG A 41 -10.19 27.50 -0.47
CA ARG A 41 -9.39 28.13 -1.53
C ARG A 41 -8.29 29.03 -0.95
N SER A 42 -8.57 29.73 0.15
CA SER A 42 -7.58 30.56 0.84
C SER A 42 -6.42 29.73 1.38
N LEU A 43 -6.71 28.62 2.07
CA LEU A 43 -5.68 27.66 2.52
C LEU A 43 -4.85 27.10 1.35
N LYS A 44 -5.51 26.73 0.25
CA LYS A 44 -4.83 26.22 -0.94
C LYS A 44 -3.89 27.27 -1.55
N ARG A 45 -4.22 28.56 -1.48
CA ARG A 45 -3.33 29.65 -1.91
C ARG A 45 -2.10 29.73 -0.99
N LEU A 46 -2.27 29.72 0.32
CA LEU A 46 -1.15 29.71 1.28
C LEU A 46 -0.21 28.53 1.04
N MET A 47 -0.78 27.33 0.85
CA MET A 47 -0.01 26.12 0.51
C MET A 47 0.81 26.31 -0.79
N ARG A 48 0.21 26.89 -1.84
CA ARG A 48 0.90 27.18 -3.10
C ARG A 48 2.01 28.20 -2.93
N THR A 49 1.81 29.23 -2.10
CA THR A 49 2.86 30.21 -1.77
C THR A 49 4.07 29.52 -1.16
N VAL A 50 3.86 28.61 -0.21
CA VAL A 50 4.94 27.80 0.40
C VAL A 50 5.69 26.98 -0.65
N LEU A 51 4.96 26.26 -1.52
CA LEU A 51 5.57 25.44 -2.57
C LEU A 51 6.34 26.27 -3.60
N ASN A 52 5.84 27.45 -3.96
CA ASN A 52 6.50 28.34 -4.91
C ASN A 52 7.76 28.96 -4.33
N LYS A 53 7.76 29.37 -3.05
CA LYS A 53 8.95 29.92 -2.38
C LYS A 53 10.09 28.90 -2.26
N LYS A 54 9.78 27.59 -2.22
CA LYS A 54 10.77 26.51 -2.27
C LYS A 54 11.50 26.39 -3.61
N ARG A 55 10.99 26.98 -4.70
CA ARG A 55 11.59 26.84 -6.04
C ARG A 55 12.77 27.80 -6.22
N GLY A 56 13.83 27.32 -6.89
CA GLY A 56 15.00 28.10 -7.29
C GLY A 56 16.17 28.05 -6.29
N ALA A 57 17.40 28.05 -6.80
CA ALA A 57 18.62 28.09 -6.00
C ALA A 57 19.17 29.53 -5.91
N CYS A 58 19.56 29.95 -4.71
CA CYS A 58 20.27 31.22 -4.50
C CYS A 58 21.77 30.95 -4.43
N ARG A 59 22.57 31.70 -5.20
CA ARG A 59 24.03 31.51 -5.29
C ARG A 59 24.82 32.12 -4.11
N SER A 60 24.29 33.18 -3.48
CA SER A 60 24.91 33.88 -2.34
C SER A 60 24.34 33.40 -1.00
N GLU A 61 25.22 33.30 0.01
CA GLU A 61 24.92 32.83 1.36
C GLU A 61 23.89 33.71 2.10
N GLU A 62 23.96 35.04 1.93
CA GLU A 62 23.00 35.99 2.51
C GLU A 62 21.60 35.82 1.88
N LYS A 63 21.54 35.63 0.57
CA LYS A 63 20.28 35.39 -0.15
C LYS A 63 19.66 34.04 0.21
N LYS A 64 20.47 33.02 0.55
CA LYS A 64 19.97 31.75 1.07
C LYS A 64 19.30 31.93 2.43
N LYS A 65 19.98 32.59 3.38
CA LYS A 65 19.41 32.86 4.72
C LYS A 65 18.12 33.67 4.67
N GLN A 66 18.06 34.70 3.83
CA GLN A 66 16.84 35.49 3.66
C GLN A 66 15.70 34.64 3.09
N LYS A 67 15.99 33.80 2.08
CA LYS A 67 15.02 32.90 1.49
C LYS A 67 14.51 31.85 2.47
N GLU A 68 15.37 31.30 3.32
CA GLU A 68 14.99 30.37 4.38
C GLU A 68 14.01 31.01 5.36
N LYS A 69 14.27 32.25 5.79
CA LYS A 69 13.34 33.02 6.64
C LYS A 69 11.97 33.20 5.96
N GLU A 70 11.95 33.65 4.71
CA GLU A 70 10.69 33.81 3.97
C GLU A 70 9.92 32.49 3.80
N ILE A 71 10.63 31.37 3.64
CA ILE A 71 10.02 30.05 3.58
C ILE A 71 9.40 29.73 4.94
N GLN A 72 10.15 29.88 6.04
CA GLN A 72 9.66 29.63 7.39
C GLN A 72 8.43 30.48 7.73
N GLU A 73 8.44 31.76 7.39
CA GLU A 73 7.30 32.67 7.57
C GLU A 73 6.06 32.19 6.79
N ALA A 74 6.23 31.76 5.54
CA ALA A 74 5.12 31.22 4.76
C ALA A 74 4.56 29.92 5.37
N TYR A 75 5.41 29.05 5.92
CA TYR A 75 4.97 27.87 6.68
C TYR A 75 4.20 28.26 7.94
N LEU A 76 4.69 29.23 8.71
CA LEU A 76 4.03 29.71 9.92
C LEU A 76 2.63 30.26 9.60
N GLN A 77 2.49 31.08 8.56
CA GLN A 77 1.19 31.59 8.10
C GLN A 77 0.23 30.45 7.71
N TYR A 78 0.73 29.45 6.97
CA TYR A 78 -0.09 28.29 6.60
C TYR A 78 -0.52 27.47 7.80
N ILE A 79 0.40 27.20 8.74
CA ILE A 79 0.13 26.47 9.98
C ILE A 79 -0.87 27.22 10.86
N GLN A 80 -0.70 28.54 11.02
CA GLN A 80 -1.60 29.36 11.83
C GLN A 80 -3.02 29.35 11.26
N ALA A 81 -3.16 29.49 9.95
CA ALA A 81 -4.45 29.38 9.27
C ALA A 81 -5.06 27.98 9.47
N ALA A 82 -4.27 26.92 9.30
CA ALA A 82 -4.69 25.54 9.53
C ALA A 82 -5.21 25.32 10.96
N GLN A 83 -4.45 25.77 11.97
CA GLN A 83 -4.84 25.70 13.38
C GLN A 83 -6.13 26.46 13.65
N GLY A 84 -6.33 27.62 13.04
CA GLY A 84 -7.57 28.38 13.14
C GLY A 84 -8.78 27.58 12.66
N PHE A 85 -8.69 26.90 11.51
CA PHE A 85 -9.77 26.06 11.00
C PHE A 85 -10.01 24.81 11.85
N VAL A 86 -8.95 24.18 12.37
CA VAL A 86 -9.08 23.04 13.27
C VAL A 86 -9.82 23.44 14.55
N LYS A 87 -9.40 24.53 15.21
CA LYS A 87 -10.07 25.06 16.41
C LYS A 87 -11.53 25.41 16.15
N LYS A 88 -11.80 26.07 15.01
CA LYS A 88 -13.18 26.39 14.61
C LYS A 88 -14.03 25.13 14.43
N ALA A 89 -13.48 24.07 13.84
CA ALA A 89 -14.19 22.81 13.69
C ALA A 89 -14.48 22.15 15.04
N GLN A 90 -13.50 22.12 15.96
CA GLN A 90 -13.70 21.62 17.32
C GLN A 90 -14.80 22.37 18.07
N ALA A 91 -14.79 23.71 18.01
CA ALA A 91 -15.84 24.52 18.61
C ALA A 91 -17.23 24.22 18.02
N THR A 92 -17.29 23.98 16.70
CA THR A 92 -18.54 23.58 16.03
C THR A 92 -19.03 22.21 16.49
N LEU A 93 -18.14 21.23 16.63
CA LEU A 93 -18.49 19.90 17.12
C LEU A 93 -19.03 19.93 18.55
N ALA A 94 -18.40 20.74 19.40
CA ALA A 94 -18.79 20.95 20.80
C ALA A 94 -20.18 21.61 20.90
N ALA A 95 -20.45 22.63 20.07
CA ALA A 95 -21.75 23.32 20.06
C ALA A 95 -22.92 22.43 19.63
N ILE A 96 -22.66 21.39 18.82
CA ILE A 96 -23.71 20.52 18.27
C ILE A 96 -24.21 19.48 19.28
N GLY A 97 -23.50 19.21 20.39
CA GLY A 97 -23.94 18.28 21.44
C GLY A 97 -24.16 16.83 20.96
N ASP A 98 -24.48 15.91 21.86
CA ASP A 98 -24.95 14.57 21.45
C ASP A 98 -26.46 14.62 21.25
N ASP A 99 -26.94 14.30 20.05
CA ASP A 99 -28.36 14.25 19.71
C ASP A 99 -28.88 12.81 19.58
N GLY A 100 -28.04 11.81 19.88
CA GLY A 100 -28.38 10.39 19.79
C GLY A 100 -28.44 9.83 18.36
N ASP A 101 -28.20 10.64 17.33
CA ASP A 101 -28.20 10.18 15.94
C ASP A 101 -26.86 9.49 15.61
N ILE A 102 -26.92 8.18 15.41
CA ILE A 102 -25.75 7.33 15.09
C ILE A 102 -25.00 7.84 13.86
N VAL A 103 -25.70 8.36 12.85
CA VAL A 103 -25.08 8.89 11.63
C VAL A 103 -24.30 10.16 11.93
N ILE A 104 -24.81 10.99 12.84
CA ILE A 104 -24.13 12.21 13.28
C ILE A 104 -22.92 11.86 14.13
N ALA A 105 -23.07 10.96 15.10
CA ALA A 105 -21.97 10.48 15.92
C ALA A 105 -20.82 9.95 15.03
N ALA A 106 -21.14 9.13 14.02
CA ALA A 106 -20.15 8.63 13.06
C ALA A 106 -19.48 9.75 12.24
N MET A 107 -20.25 10.77 11.82
CA MET A 107 -19.69 11.91 11.09
C MET A 107 -18.79 12.79 11.98
N LYS A 108 -19.16 13.02 13.25
CA LYS A 108 -18.32 13.72 14.24
C LYS A 108 -17.01 12.97 14.47
N GLN A 109 -17.08 11.67 14.72
CA GLN A 109 -15.91 10.82 14.88
C GLN A 109 -15.00 10.86 13.64
N THR A 110 -15.60 10.93 12.44
CA THR A 110 -14.84 11.09 11.20
C THR A 110 -14.11 12.44 11.14
N ILE A 111 -14.77 13.54 11.53
CA ILE A 111 -14.14 14.87 11.60
C ILE A 111 -13.00 14.86 12.62
N GLU A 112 -13.19 14.27 13.80
CA GLU A 112 -12.18 14.14 14.85
C GLU A 112 -10.95 13.37 14.39
N LYS A 113 -11.12 12.25 13.66
CA LYS A 113 -10.02 11.51 13.04
C LYS A 113 -9.17 12.42 12.13
N PHE A 114 -9.80 13.26 11.31
CA PHE A 114 -9.07 14.21 10.47
C PHE A 114 -8.45 15.36 11.27
N ILE A 115 -9.05 15.80 12.38
CA ILE A 115 -8.46 16.77 13.30
C ILE A 115 -7.15 16.24 13.90
N VAL A 116 -7.15 14.99 14.39
CA VAL A 116 -5.93 14.33 14.88
C VAL A 116 -4.86 14.26 13.79
N ALA A 117 -5.25 13.88 12.57
CA ALA A 117 -4.33 13.86 11.43
C ALA A 117 -3.76 15.25 11.11
N ALA A 118 -4.59 16.31 11.16
CA ALA A 118 -4.15 17.69 10.93
C ALA A 118 -3.15 18.14 11.99
N TYR A 119 -3.40 17.88 13.27
CA TYR A 119 -2.45 18.21 14.34
C TYR A 119 -1.12 17.49 14.19
N ARG A 120 -1.15 16.20 13.86
CA ARG A 120 0.07 15.43 13.56
C ARG A 120 0.88 16.09 12.45
N GLN A 121 0.24 16.48 11.35
CA GLN A 121 0.94 17.13 10.24
C GLN A 121 1.44 18.54 10.58
N ILE A 122 0.69 19.29 11.39
CA ILE A 122 1.15 20.59 11.91
C ILE A 122 2.42 20.40 12.74
N ASP A 123 2.44 19.41 13.64
CA ASP A 123 3.60 19.09 14.47
C ASP A 123 4.81 18.69 13.62
N GLN A 124 4.62 17.76 12.67
CA GLN A 124 5.68 17.33 11.76
C GLN A 124 6.28 18.48 10.95
N ILE A 125 5.43 19.37 10.43
CA ILE A 125 5.89 20.57 9.71
C ILE A 125 6.70 21.49 10.65
N LYS A 126 6.23 21.73 11.88
CA LYS A 126 6.94 22.58 12.84
C LYS A 126 8.32 22.00 13.18
N ARG A 127 8.38 20.73 13.54
CA ARG A 127 9.63 20.04 13.88
C ARG A 127 10.62 20.08 12.71
N ARG A 128 10.17 19.77 11.49
CA ARG A 128 11.04 19.73 10.31
C ARG A 128 11.51 21.12 9.84
N VAL A 129 10.61 22.09 9.79
CA VAL A 129 10.87 23.38 9.11
C VAL A 129 11.36 24.45 10.08
N ILE A 130 10.84 24.46 11.31
CA ILE A 130 11.14 25.49 12.31
C ILE A 130 12.27 25.00 13.22
N LEU A 131 12.19 23.76 13.73
CA LEU A 131 13.19 23.21 14.65
C LEU A 131 14.35 22.50 13.92
N GLY A 132 14.22 22.24 12.62
CA GLY A 132 15.25 21.57 11.83
C GLY A 132 15.42 20.07 12.13
N GLU A 133 14.44 19.46 12.80
CA GLU A 133 14.50 18.06 13.22
C GLU A 133 14.29 17.07 12.08
N MET A 134 15.01 15.95 12.13
CA MET A 134 14.73 14.79 11.28
C MET A 134 13.64 13.93 11.92
N ILE A 135 12.51 13.81 11.23
CA ILE A 135 11.40 12.98 11.70
C ILE A 135 11.72 11.50 11.47
N PRO A 136 11.68 10.65 12.52
CA PRO A 136 11.79 9.21 12.41
C PRO A 136 10.82 8.61 11.39
N HIS A 137 11.19 7.48 10.77
CA HIS A 137 10.38 6.90 9.68
C HIS A 137 9.07 6.31 10.19
N ASP A 138 9.08 5.71 11.38
CA ASP A 138 7.94 5.12 12.07
C ASP A 138 6.88 6.14 12.50
N GLU A 139 7.26 7.39 12.70
CA GLU A 139 6.33 8.50 12.94
C GLU A 139 5.64 9.00 11.65
N LYS A 140 6.17 8.68 10.47
CA LYS A 140 5.64 9.19 9.20
C LYS A 140 4.36 8.46 8.82
N VAL A 141 3.43 9.25 8.28
CA VAL A 141 2.16 8.75 7.76
C VAL A 141 2.10 9.08 6.28
N PHE A 142 1.92 8.05 5.47
CA PHE A 142 1.91 8.19 4.01
C PHE A 142 0.52 8.40 3.43
N SER A 143 -0.53 8.18 4.23
CA SER A 143 -1.92 8.45 3.87
C SER A 143 -2.76 8.73 5.10
N ILE A 144 -3.50 9.84 5.10
CA ILE A 144 -4.48 10.12 6.16
C ILE A 144 -5.78 9.32 5.98
N PHE A 145 -6.01 8.78 4.77
CA PHE A 145 -7.19 7.99 4.45
C PHE A 145 -6.97 6.52 4.75
N GLU A 146 -5.75 6.03 4.49
CA GLU A 146 -5.34 4.65 4.72
C GLU A 146 -4.06 4.64 5.58
N PRO A 147 -4.15 4.84 6.91
CA PRO A 147 -2.98 5.02 7.77
C PRO A 147 -2.01 3.83 7.81
N HIS A 148 -2.44 2.66 7.34
CA HIS A 148 -1.62 1.46 7.17
C HIS A 148 -0.75 1.49 5.91
N THR A 149 -0.87 2.51 5.05
CA THR A 149 -0.02 2.64 3.85
C THR A 149 1.45 2.71 4.26
N GLU A 150 2.29 1.87 3.68
CA GLU A 150 3.73 1.84 3.95
C GLU A 150 4.55 2.34 2.76
N TRP A 151 5.80 2.69 3.06
CA TRP A 151 6.79 3.08 2.08
C TRP A 151 7.57 1.86 1.62
N VAL A 152 7.31 1.40 0.40
CA VAL A 152 7.90 0.18 -0.15
C VAL A 152 9.01 0.55 -1.13
N VAL A 153 10.26 0.26 -0.77
CA VAL A 153 11.41 0.48 -1.67
C VAL A 153 11.47 -0.67 -2.67
N LYS A 154 11.17 -0.39 -3.95
CA LYS A 154 11.40 -1.36 -5.04
C LYS A 154 12.75 -1.07 -5.67
N GLY A 155 13.66 -2.04 -5.64
CA GLY A 155 14.99 -1.94 -6.26
C GLY A 155 15.00 -1.92 -7.80
N LYS A 156 13.90 -1.54 -8.45
CA LYS A 156 13.77 -1.50 -9.92
C LYS A 156 14.23 -0.14 -10.46
N ALA A 157 14.88 -0.13 -11.61
CA ALA A 157 15.28 1.12 -12.27
C ALA A 157 14.04 1.96 -12.63
N GLY A 158 14.00 3.23 -12.20
CA GLY A 158 12.97 4.20 -12.57
C GLY A 158 11.85 4.45 -11.54
N VAL A 159 11.50 3.48 -10.70
CA VAL A 159 10.54 3.66 -9.60
C VAL A 159 11.18 3.18 -8.30
N PRO A 160 11.94 4.04 -7.60
CA PRO A 160 12.67 3.63 -6.41
C PRO A 160 11.73 3.28 -5.24
N VAL A 161 10.50 3.79 -5.26
CA VAL A 161 9.56 3.72 -4.14
C VAL A 161 8.12 3.64 -4.63
N GLU A 162 7.34 2.75 -4.01
CA GLU A 162 5.89 2.69 -4.09
C GLU A 162 5.25 2.88 -2.71
N LEU A 163 3.96 3.21 -2.70
CA LEU A 163 3.16 3.40 -1.51
C LEU A 163 2.07 2.35 -1.47
N GLY A 164 2.01 1.58 -0.38
CA GLY A 164 1.02 0.52 -0.24
C GLY A 164 1.43 -0.48 0.82
N LEU A 165 0.79 -1.65 0.80
CA LEU A 165 1.18 -2.79 1.62
C LEU A 165 1.73 -3.89 0.72
N LYS A 166 2.73 -4.61 1.21
CA LYS A 166 3.19 -5.82 0.55
C LYS A 166 2.20 -6.95 0.82
N VAL A 167 1.97 -7.77 -0.20
CA VAL A 167 1.17 -8.98 -0.09
C VAL A 167 2.05 -10.15 -0.50
N CYS A 168 2.16 -11.14 0.38
CA CYS A 168 2.84 -12.40 0.05
C CYS A 168 1.80 -13.43 -0.33
N ILE A 169 2.07 -14.19 -1.38
CA ILE A 169 1.23 -15.29 -1.84
C ILE A 169 2.05 -16.57 -1.91
N LEU A 170 1.37 -17.71 -1.73
CA LEU A 170 1.93 -19.04 -1.92
C LEU A 170 1.15 -19.73 -3.04
N GLU A 171 1.84 -20.08 -4.13
CA GLU A 171 1.25 -20.72 -5.32
C GLU A 171 1.74 -22.17 -5.44
N ASP A 172 0.87 -23.05 -5.96
CA ASP A 172 1.20 -24.44 -6.26
C ASP A 172 1.67 -24.65 -7.71
N GLN A 173 2.08 -25.89 -8.03
CA GLN A 173 2.50 -26.28 -9.38
C GLN A 173 1.39 -26.23 -10.45
N HIS A 174 0.13 -26.09 -10.05
CA HIS A 174 -1.02 -26.01 -10.94
C HIS A 174 -1.52 -24.58 -11.16
N GLN A 175 -0.80 -23.60 -10.58
CA GLN A 175 -1.08 -22.17 -10.60
C GLN A 175 -2.29 -21.75 -9.74
N PHE A 176 -2.53 -22.47 -8.66
CA PHE A 176 -3.49 -22.08 -7.63
C PHE A 176 -2.77 -21.41 -6.47
N ILE A 177 -3.33 -20.29 -6.02
CA ILE A 177 -2.87 -19.62 -4.82
C ILE A 177 -3.47 -20.36 -3.61
N LEU A 178 -2.60 -20.93 -2.79
CA LEU A 178 -2.93 -21.74 -1.61
C LEU A 178 -3.09 -20.89 -0.35
N SER A 179 -2.29 -19.84 -0.23
CA SER A 179 -2.37 -18.88 0.88
C SER A 179 -1.93 -17.48 0.48
N GLN A 180 -2.35 -16.50 1.26
CA GLN A 180 -2.02 -15.10 1.10
C GLN A 180 -1.91 -14.41 2.46
N HIS A 181 -0.99 -13.45 2.56
CA HIS A 181 -0.79 -12.65 3.76
C HIS A 181 -0.51 -11.19 3.42
N VAL A 182 -1.27 -10.30 4.04
CA VAL A 182 -1.04 -8.85 3.97
C VAL A 182 -0.03 -8.47 5.04
N MET A 183 1.10 -7.92 4.61
CA MET A 183 2.25 -7.63 5.46
C MET A 183 2.15 -6.21 6.03
N GLU A 184 1.81 -6.10 7.32
CA GLU A 184 1.83 -4.82 8.05
C GLU A 184 3.12 -4.72 8.87
N LYS A 185 3.99 -3.77 8.51
CA LYS A 185 5.30 -3.50 9.13
C LYS A 185 6.19 -4.73 9.17
N GLN A 186 6.05 -5.59 8.17
CA GLN A 186 6.74 -6.86 8.06
C GLN A 186 7.70 -6.87 6.87
N THR A 187 8.86 -7.50 7.06
CA THR A 187 9.82 -7.80 6.01
C THR A 187 9.62 -9.21 5.47
N ASP A 188 10.12 -9.46 4.26
CA ASP A 188 9.91 -10.73 3.56
C ASP A 188 10.53 -11.89 4.36
N GLU A 189 11.70 -11.66 4.97
CA GLU A 189 12.33 -12.63 5.87
C GLU A 189 11.51 -12.95 7.12
N GLN A 190 10.65 -12.05 7.62
CA GLN A 190 9.87 -12.31 8.83
C GLN A 190 8.68 -13.24 8.59
N ILE A 191 8.21 -13.36 7.35
CA ILE A 191 6.97 -14.07 7.02
C ILE A 191 7.19 -15.44 6.38
N ALA A 192 8.41 -15.79 5.98
CA ALA A 192 8.69 -17.06 5.28
C ALA A 192 8.18 -18.27 6.08
N LEU A 193 8.53 -18.34 7.37
CA LEU A 193 8.13 -19.43 8.24
C LEU A 193 6.60 -19.46 8.46
N PHE A 194 5.99 -18.29 8.65
CA PHE A 194 4.54 -18.15 8.79
C PHE A 194 3.80 -18.69 7.57
N MET A 195 4.20 -18.26 6.37
CA MET A 195 3.59 -18.69 5.11
C MET A 195 3.73 -20.20 4.89
N THR A 196 4.90 -20.77 5.20
CA THR A 196 5.11 -22.22 5.12
C THR A 196 4.19 -22.97 6.07
N LYS A 197 4.09 -22.54 7.33
CA LYS A 197 3.22 -23.16 8.35
C LYS A 197 1.75 -23.09 7.96
N GLU A 198 1.30 -21.94 7.49
CA GLU A 198 -0.08 -21.76 7.05
C GLU A 198 -0.39 -22.65 5.83
N GLY A 199 0.50 -22.67 4.84
CA GLY A 199 0.38 -23.55 3.67
C GLY A 199 0.30 -25.02 4.06
N LYS A 200 1.18 -25.49 4.96
CA LYS A 200 1.20 -26.88 5.44
C LYS A 200 -0.03 -27.22 6.28
N SER A 201 -0.53 -26.29 7.09
CA SER A 201 -1.75 -26.50 7.88
C SER A 201 -2.98 -26.69 6.99
N ARG A 202 -3.08 -25.95 5.88
CA ARG A 202 -4.18 -26.10 4.91
C ARG A 202 -4.00 -27.30 3.98
N PHE A 203 -2.75 -27.59 3.63
CA PHE A 203 -2.36 -28.65 2.70
C PHE A 203 -1.28 -29.53 3.33
N PRO A 204 -1.65 -30.56 4.12
CA PRO A 204 -0.68 -31.40 4.83
C PRO A 204 0.31 -32.15 3.93
N SER A 205 -0.03 -32.33 2.65
CA SER A 205 0.85 -32.91 1.63
C SER A 205 1.90 -31.93 1.06
N LEU A 206 2.00 -30.72 1.60
CA LEU A 206 3.00 -29.73 1.19
C LEU A 206 4.40 -30.16 1.66
N CYS A 207 5.21 -30.67 0.71
CA CYS A 207 6.53 -31.23 1.00
C CYS A 207 7.70 -30.35 0.55
N GLN A 208 7.44 -29.36 -0.32
CA GLN A 208 8.43 -28.47 -0.88
C GLN A 208 7.90 -27.04 -0.94
N VAL A 209 8.71 -26.05 -0.55
CA VAL A 209 8.42 -24.62 -0.74
C VAL A 209 9.68 -23.93 -1.24
N SER A 210 9.50 -23.02 -2.20
CA SER A 210 10.57 -22.24 -2.82
C SER A 210 10.34 -20.75 -2.57
N TYR A 211 11.34 -20.08 -2.01
CA TYR A 211 11.32 -18.65 -1.73
C TYR A 211 12.39 -17.91 -2.53
N ASP A 212 12.14 -16.63 -2.81
CA ASP A 212 13.16 -15.74 -3.36
C ASP A 212 14.19 -15.37 -2.28
N LYS A 213 15.35 -14.90 -2.74
CA LYS A 213 16.48 -14.46 -1.92
C LYS A 213 16.12 -13.37 -0.90
N GLY A 214 15.07 -12.57 -1.16
CA GLY A 214 14.57 -11.57 -0.22
C GLY A 214 14.08 -12.15 1.12
N PHE A 215 13.65 -13.41 1.14
CA PHE A 215 13.17 -14.11 2.33
C PHE A 215 14.31 -14.71 3.18
N HIS A 216 15.58 -14.49 2.81
CA HIS A 216 16.71 -15.11 3.47
C HIS A 216 17.06 -14.47 4.82
N SER A 217 17.03 -15.29 5.87
CA SER A 217 17.73 -15.07 7.15
C SER A 217 18.38 -16.38 7.62
N PRO A 218 19.43 -16.33 8.47
CA PRO A 218 20.01 -17.55 9.05
C PRO A 218 18.97 -18.39 9.81
N THR A 219 18.08 -17.73 10.56
CA THR A 219 16.97 -18.38 11.26
C THR A 219 16.02 -19.09 10.29
N ASN A 220 15.66 -18.47 9.16
CA ASN A 220 14.80 -19.12 8.16
C ASN A 220 15.46 -20.35 7.52
N GLN A 221 16.78 -20.32 7.31
CA GLN A 221 17.52 -21.46 6.77
C GLN A 221 17.49 -22.69 7.68
N GLU A 222 17.34 -22.49 8.99
CA GLU A 222 17.27 -23.56 9.99
C GLU A 222 15.83 -23.99 10.24
N GLU A 223 14.94 -23.04 10.53
CA GLU A 223 13.54 -23.33 10.90
C GLU A 223 12.74 -23.92 9.75
N LEU A 224 12.94 -23.46 8.50
CA LEU A 224 12.21 -24.03 7.37
C LEU A 224 12.53 -25.51 7.17
N LYS A 225 13.74 -25.98 7.50
CA LYS A 225 14.11 -27.41 7.39
C LYS A 225 13.41 -28.28 8.42
N LYS A 226 13.01 -27.70 9.55
CA LYS A 226 12.23 -28.40 10.58
C LYS A 226 10.76 -28.51 10.16
N GLU A 227 10.26 -27.49 9.45
CA GLU A 227 8.85 -27.41 9.06
C GLU A 227 8.54 -28.14 7.75
N ILE A 228 9.44 -28.15 6.77
CA ILE A 228 9.19 -28.75 5.45
C ILE A 228 10.37 -29.59 4.97
N ALA A 229 10.08 -30.69 4.28
CA ALA A 229 11.09 -31.65 3.86
C ALA A 229 12.09 -31.07 2.85
N THR A 230 11.63 -30.20 1.93
CA THR A 230 12.47 -29.62 0.89
C THR A 230 12.30 -28.10 0.82
N PRO A 231 12.94 -27.33 1.72
CA PRO A 231 12.95 -25.87 1.64
C PRO A 231 14.00 -25.41 0.63
N ILE A 232 13.58 -24.60 -0.35
CA ILE A 232 14.45 -23.99 -1.34
C ILE A 232 14.52 -22.49 -1.05
N LEU A 233 15.62 -22.04 -0.44
CA LEU A 233 15.84 -20.63 -0.09
C LEU A 233 17.29 -20.24 -0.42
N PRO A 234 17.53 -19.43 -1.47
CA PRO A 234 18.87 -18.97 -1.84
C PRO A 234 19.50 -18.12 -0.74
N ARG A 235 20.81 -18.27 -0.48
CA ARG A 235 21.50 -17.48 0.55
C ARG A 235 21.91 -16.09 0.07
N LYS A 236 21.84 -15.12 0.99
CA LYS A 236 22.33 -13.75 0.78
C LYS A 236 23.81 -13.65 1.16
N GLY A 237 24.61 -12.98 0.34
CA GLY A 237 26.05 -12.75 0.59
C GLY A 237 26.98 -13.77 -0.08
N LYS A 238 28.22 -13.87 0.43
CA LYS A 238 29.27 -14.74 -0.10
C LYS A 238 28.96 -16.20 0.25
N LEU A 239 28.81 -17.04 -0.76
CA LEU A 239 28.51 -18.46 -0.59
C LEU A 239 29.80 -19.25 -0.29
N SER A 240 29.70 -20.25 0.59
CA SER A 240 30.73 -21.27 0.71
C SER A 240 30.60 -22.26 -0.45
N LYS A 241 31.69 -22.94 -0.82
CA LYS A 241 31.71 -23.91 -1.93
C LYS A 241 30.58 -24.96 -1.82
N LYS A 242 30.35 -25.49 -0.60
CA LYS A 242 29.28 -26.45 -0.31
C LYS A 242 27.87 -25.90 -0.58
N VAL A 243 27.61 -24.65 -0.19
CA VAL A 243 26.31 -24.01 -0.43
C VAL A 243 26.13 -23.72 -1.91
N GLN A 244 27.21 -23.29 -2.58
CA GLN A 244 27.19 -23.03 -4.01
C GLN A 244 26.85 -24.31 -4.80
N GLU A 245 27.49 -25.44 -4.50
CA GLU A 245 27.17 -26.74 -5.12
C GLU A 245 25.71 -27.16 -4.90
N LEU A 246 25.15 -26.92 -3.71
CA LEU A 246 23.74 -27.19 -3.41
C LEU A 246 22.80 -26.28 -4.21
N GLU A 247 23.06 -24.97 -4.26
CA GLU A 247 22.25 -24.01 -5.01
C GLU A 247 22.33 -24.23 -6.54
N HIS A 248 23.45 -24.79 -7.02
CA HIS A 248 23.63 -25.19 -8.43
C HIS A 248 23.12 -26.60 -8.76
N SER A 249 22.59 -27.33 -7.77
CA SER A 249 21.99 -28.64 -8.04
C SER A 249 20.77 -28.51 -8.95
N LYS A 250 20.55 -29.50 -9.82
CA LYS A 250 19.44 -29.50 -10.79
C LYS A 250 18.07 -29.33 -10.11
N ALA A 251 17.88 -29.93 -8.93
CA ALA A 251 16.65 -29.84 -8.16
C ALA A 251 16.40 -28.41 -7.64
N PHE A 252 17.44 -27.75 -7.11
CA PHE A 252 17.36 -26.39 -6.61
C PHE A 252 17.07 -25.39 -7.72
N ILE A 253 17.78 -25.51 -8.86
CA ILE A 253 17.55 -24.67 -10.04
C ILE A 253 16.13 -24.86 -10.58
N LYS A 254 15.65 -26.10 -10.71
CA LYS A 254 14.30 -26.39 -11.20
C LYS A 254 13.22 -25.75 -10.32
N ALA A 255 13.38 -25.84 -8.99
CA ALA A 255 12.45 -25.23 -8.03
C ALA A 255 12.52 -23.70 -8.04
N ARG A 256 13.71 -23.13 -8.26
CA ARG A 256 13.88 -21.68 -8.42
C ARG A 256 13.28 -21.15 -9.72
N HIS A 257 13.35 -21.90 -10.81
CA HIS A 257 12.74 -21.48 -12.08
C HIS A 257 11.20 -21.38 -12.01
N GLN A 258 10.56 -22.00 -11.01
CA GLN A 258 9.13 -21.83 -10.76
C GLN A 258 8.78 -20.42 -10.26
N HIS A 259 9.75 -19.59 -9.86
CA HIS A 259 9.50 -18.19 -9.48
C HIS A 259 8.86 -17.38 -10.62
N SER A 260 9.15 -17.73 -11.88
CA SER A 260 8.51 -17.11 -13.05
C SER A 260 6.99 -17.33 -13.08
N ALA A 261 6.49 -18.46 -12.53
CA ALA A 261 5.06 -18.71 -12.40
C ALA A 261 4.43 -17.78 -11.35
N VAL A 262 5.10 -17.57 -10.22
CA VAL A 262 4.63 -16.65 -9.16
C VAL A 262 4.57 -15.21 -9.65
N GLU A 263 5.54 -14.76 -10.45
CA GLU A 263 5.48 -13.44 -11.08
C GLU A 263 4.26 -13.31 -12.02
N SER A 264 3.95 -14.37 -12.76
CA SER A 264 2.73 -14.44 -13.58
C SER A 264 1.47 -14.38 -12.73
N ALA A 265 1.43 -15.04 -11.57
CA ALA A 265 0.29 -15.00 -10.66
C ALA A 265 0.10 -13.62 -10.02
N ILE A 266 1.19 -12.93 -9.63
CA ILE A 266 1.14 -11.55 -9.12
C ILE A 266 0.56 -10.62 -10.19
N ASN A 267 1.06 -10.70 -11.43
CA ASN A 267 0.54 -9.89 -12.52
C ASN A 267 -0.94 -10.21 -12.82
N ALA A 268 -1.34 -11.48 -12.74
CA ALA A 268 -2.74 -11.86 -12.89
C ALA A 268 -3.62 -11.28 -11.78
N LEU A 269 -3.16 -11.26 -10.52
CA LEU A 269 -3.88 -10.61 -9.42
C LEU A 269 -4.07 -9.11 -9.67
N GLU A 270 -3.02 -8.41 -10.14
CA GLU A 270 -3.11 -6.99 -10.50
C GLU A 270 -4.17 -6.76 -11.58
N VAL A 271 -4.10 -7.50 -12.70
CA VAL A 271 -5.06 -7.39 -13.82
C VAL A 271 -6.49 -7.79 -13.41
N HIS A 272 -6.64 -8.71 -12.47
CA HIS A 272 -7.93 -9.17 -11.96
C HIS A 272 -8.46 -8.33 -10.79
N GLY A 273 -7.97 -7.08 -10.66
CA GLY A 273 -8.56 -6.06 -9.80
C GLY A 273 -7.81 -5.78 -8.51
N LEU A 274 -6.64 -6.39 -8.28
CA LEU A 274 -5.79 -6.04 -7.13
C LEU A 274 -4.91 -4.80 -7.37
N ASP A 275 -4.90 -4.28 -8.59
CA ASP A 275 -4.29 -2.99 -8.95
C ASP A 275 -4.97 -1.79 -8.26
N TYR A 276 -6.25 -1.93 -7.87
CA TYR A 276 -7.01 -0.93 -7.13
C TYR A 276 -7.96 -1.56 -6.10
N CYS A 277 -7.81 -1.19 -4.82
CA CYS A 277 -8.70 -1.61 -3.75
C CYS A 277 -9.74 -0.50 -3.45
N PRO A 278 -11.05 -0.75 -3.67
CA PRO A 278 -12.12 0.17 -3.31
C PRO A 278 -12.46 0.13 -1.81
N ASP A 279 -12.11 -0.96 -1.12
CA ASP A 279 -12.37 -1.14 0.30
C ASP A 279 -11.45 -0.25 1.14
N HIS A 280 -12.01 0.35 2.19
CA HIS A 280 -11.31 1.23 3.12
C HIS A 280 -10.84 0.51 4.39
N GLY A 281 -9.72 0.96 4.93
CA GLY A 281 -9.14 0.44 6.16
C GLY A 281 -8.49 -0.95 6.00
N ILE A 282 -7.67 -1.33 6.98
CA ILE A 282 -6.86 -2.55 6.89
C ILE A 282 -7.70 -3.82 6.75
N TYR A 283 -8.82 -3.91 7.48
CA TYR A 283 -9.71 -5.07 7.40
C TYR A 283 -10.38 -5.17 6.03
N GLY A 284 -10.76 -4.03 5.44
CA GLY A 284 -11.27 -3.96 4.08
C GLY A 284 -10.23 -4.42 3.07
N PHE A 285 -9.01 -3.89 3.17
CA PHE A 285 -7.90 -4.27 2.30
C PHE A 285 -7.60 -5.78 2.38
N LYS A 286 -7.49 -6.36 3.58
CA LYS A 286 -7.29 -7.80 3.79
C LYS A 286 -8.40 -8.65 3.18
N ARG A 287 -9.65 -8.23 3.35
CA ARG A 287 -10.81 -8.91 2.75
C ARG A 287 -10.76 -8.85 1.24
N TYR A 288 -10.46 -7.68 0.67
CA TYR A 288 -10.38 -7.48 -0.77
C TYR A 288 -9.27 -8.34 -1.40
N VAL A 289 -8.08 -8.38 -0.79
CA VAL A 289 -6.98 -9.27 -1.20
C VAL A 289 -7.43 -10.73 -1.20
N ALA A 290 -8.13 -11.19 -0.16
CA ALA A 290 -8.63 -12.55 -0.10
C ALA A 290 -9.64 -12.86 -1.21
N LEU A 291 -10.54 -11.93 -1.53
CA LEU A 291 -11.50 -12.08 -2.63
C LEU A 291 -10.81 -12.12 -4.00
N ALA A 292 -9.78 -11.29 -4.22
CA ALA A 292 -9.00 -11.30 -5.45
C ALA A 292 -8.31 -12.65 -5.68
N VAL A 293 -7.78 -13.26 -4.61
CA VAL A 293 -7.20 -14.61 -4.66
C VAL A 293 -8.24 -15.66 -5.04
N VAL A 294 -9.43 -15.62 -4.45
CA VAL A 294 -10.52 -16.54 -4.81
C VAL A 294 -10.92 -16.38 -6.27
N ALA A 295 -11.11 -15.13 -6.73
CA ALA A 295 -11.46 -14.85 -8.12
C ALA A 295 -10.40 -15.38 -9.09
N ASN A 296 -9.10 -15.20 -8.78
CA ASN A 296 -8.00 -15.71 -9.60
C ASN A 296 -8.02 -17.25 -9.68
N ASN A 297 -8.22 -17.93 -8.55
CA ASN A 297 -8.33 -19.39 -8.53
C ASN A 297 -9.54 -19.89 -9.35
N VAL A 298 -10.69 -19.21 -9.29
CA VAL A 298 -11.87 -19.55 -10.12
C VAL A 298 -11.56 -19.34 -11.61
N ALA A 299 -10.92 -18.22 -11.97
CA ALA A 299 -10.50 -17.98 -13.35
C ALA A 299 -9.54 -19.07 -13.85
N ARG A 300 -8.64 -19.55 -12.99
CA ARG A 300 -7.73 -20.66 -13.29
C ARG A 300 -8.48 -21.96 -13.58
N ILE A 301 -9.51 -22.30 -12.81
CA ILE A 301 -10.37 -23.46 -13.09
C ILE A 301 -10.98 -23.33 -14.49
N GLY A 302 -11.53 -22.16 -14.82
CA GLY A 302 -12.08 -21.87 -16.15
C GLY A 302 -11.05 -22.07 -17.27
N ALA A 303 -9.82 -21.60 -17.08
CA ALA A 303 -8.73 -21.77 -18.04
C ALA A 303 -8.35 -23.24 -18.24
N ILE A 304 -8.32 -24.03 -17.16
CA ILE A 304 -8.06 -25.48 -17.23
C ILE A 304 -9.16 -26.19 -18.04
N ILE A 305 -10.44 -25.91 -17.74
CA ILE A 305 -11.59 -26.51 -18.45
C ILE A 305 -11.54 -26.14 -19.94
N LYS A 306 -11.27 -24.87 -20.26
CA LYS A 306 -11.11 -24.41 -21.65
C LYS A 306 -10.00 -25.16 -22.37
N ALA A 307 -8.83 -25.29 -21.75
CA ALA A 307 -7.70 -26.00 -22.33
C ALA A 307 -7.99 -27.51 -22.54
N GLN A 308 -8.73 -28.15 -21.62
CA GLN A 308 -9.16 -29.53 -21.78
C GLN A 308 -10.13 -29.70 -22.96
N ARG A 309 -11.11 -28.80 -23.10
CA ARG A 309 -12.05 -28.79 -24.23
C ARG A 309 -11.34 -28.57 -25.56
N GLU A 310 -10.42 -27.62 -25.62
CA GLU A 310 -9.59 -27.38 -26.80
C GLU A 310 -8.80 -28.63 -27.18
N LYS A 311 -8.10 -29.27 -26.22
CA LYS A 311 -7.37 -30.52 -26.48
C LYS A 311 -8.28 -31.64 -26.99
N ALA A 312 -9.50 -31.78 -26.45
CA ALA A 312 -10.47 -32.77 -26.91
C ALA A 312 -10.94 -32.49 -28.35
N LEU A 313 -11.21 -31.23 -28.68
CA LEU A 313 -11.56 -30.80 -30.04
C LEU A 313 -10.42 -31.07 -31.03
N LYS A 314 -9.18 -30.74 -30.67
CA LYS A 314 -8.00 -31.04 -31.50
C LYS A 314 -7.84 -32.53 -31.79
N LYS A 315 -8.03 -33.38 -30.77
CA LYS A 315 -8.04 -34.84 -30.93
C LYS A 315 -9.14 -35.30 -31.89
N LYS A 316 -10.35 -34.71 -31.79
CA LYS A 316 -11.47 -34.99 -32.68
C LYS A 316 -11.14 -34.58 -34.12
N TYR A 317 -10.64 -33.37 -34.35
CA TYR A 317 -10.24 -32.90 -35.68
C TYR A 317 -9.16 -33.80 -36.31
N LYS A 318 -8.14 -34.18 -35.53
CA LYS A 318 -7.11 -35.12 -35.99
C LYS A 318 -7.69 -36.51 -36.32
N LYS A 319 -8.66 -37.01 -35.55
CA LYS A 319 -9.31 -38.31 -35.79
C LYS A 319 -10.17 -38.33 -37.05
N TYR A 320 -10.84 -37.22 -37.36
CA TYR A 320 -11.77 -37.13 -38.50
C TYR A 320 -11.15 -36.43 -39.74
N GLY A 321 -9.85 -36.12 -39.73
CA GLY A 321 -9.17 -35.44 -40.85
C GLY A 321 -9.68 -34.01 -41.14
N ILE A 322 -10.38 -33.39 -40.19
CA ILE A 322 -10.97 -32.06 -40.36
C ILE A 322 -9.88 -31.01 -40.10
N ARG A 323 -9.70 -30.05 -41.03
CA ARG A 323 -8.80 -28.91 -40.82
C ARG A 323 -9.26 -28.10 -39.60
N GLU A 324 -8.35 -27.81 -38.67
CA GLU A 324 -8.64 -26.90 -37.56
C GLU A 324 -9.16 -25.57 -38.12
N PRO A 325 -10.28 -25.03 -37.60
CA PRO A 325 -10.72 -23.70 -37.99
C PRO A 325 -9.63 -22.68 -37.61
N LEU A 326 -9.29 -21.78 -38.54
CA LEU A 326 -8.34 -20.68 -38.33
C LEU A 326 -8.75 -19.93 -37.05
N LYS A 327 -7.86 -19.88 -36.05
CA LYS A 327 -8.06 -19.03 -34.87
C LYS A 327 -8.12 -17.58 -35.35
N MET A 328 -9.31 -16.99 -35.37
CA MET A 328 -9.42 -15.54 -35.46
C MET A 328 -8.78 -14.95 -34.20
N ALA A 329 -7.78 -14.11 -34.39
CA ALA A 329 -7.17 -13.34 -33.31
C ALA A 329 -8.25 -12.41 -32.73
N ALA A 330 -8.46 -12.51 -31.41
CA ALA A 330 -9.30 -11.61 -30.63
C ALA A 330 -8.43 -10.52 -30.01
#